data_AF-A0A7K0ZIK8-F1
#
_entry.id   AF-A0A7K0ZIK8-F1
#
_cell.length_a   1.000
_cell.length_b   1.000
_cell.length_c   1.000
_cell.angle_alpha   90.00
_cell.angle_beta   90.00
_cell.angle_gamma   90.00
#
_symmetry.space_group_name_H-M   'P 1'
#
loop_
_entity.id
_entity.type
_entity.pdbx_description
1 polymer ?
#
loop_
_entity_poly.entity_id
_entity_poly.type
_entity_poly.pdbx_seq_one_letter_code
_entity_poly.pdbx_strand_id
1 'polypeptide(L)'
;MGATSMPRDSPTPSGPSSMTFATGSPMTFSRSHHRVIAAALGCLDPASLRSNECLFAGGTALTLRYGEYRESTDIDFVIADAHAYRRLREMCKERGFDALTVPGQRVVTASPLRIDQYGIRTRLLVAGVPATFEIVREGRIPLDPPGPADSILGLATATLVDLVAMKLLANS
;
A
#
# COMPACT_ATOMS: atom_id res chain seq x y z
N MET A 1 50.30 -27.98 -40.38
CA MET A 1 50.20 -26.57 -39.94
C MET A 1 48.75 -26.15 -40.09
N GLY A 2 47.95 -25.85 -39.08
CA GLY A 2 48.09 -25.81 -37.64
C GLY A 2 46.67 -25.66 -37.07
N ALA A 3 46.51 -26.01 -35.80
CA ALA A 3 45.32 -25.86 -34.95
C ALA A 3 44.59 -24.51 -35.17
N THR A 4 43.28 -24.39 -34.89
CA THR A 4 42.83 -24.03 -33.52
C THR A 4 41.32 -24.23 -33.34
N SER A 5 40.99 -24.74 -32.16
CA SER A 5 39.71 -25.07 -31.55
C SER A 5 38.94 -23.88 -30.94
N MET A 6 37.60 -23.88 -31.09
CA MET A 6 36.53 -23.47 -30.14
C MET A 6 36.56 -22.02 -29.54
N PRO A 7 35.46 -21.41 -29.03
CA PRO A 7 34.26 -22.04 -28.47
C PRO A 7 32.89 -21.43 -28.88
N ARG A 8 31.85 -22.09 -28.37
CA ARG A 8 30.45 -21.67 -28.36
C ARG A 8 30.25 -20.65 -27.25
N ASP A 9 29.75 -19.45 -27.58
CA ASP A 9 29.22 -18.52 -26.59
C ASP A 9 27.71 -18.74 -26.44
N SER A 10 27.36 -19.34 -25.31
CA SER A 10 26.02 -19.29 -24.73
C SER A 10 25.75 -17.88 -24.17
N PRO A 11 24.59 -17.26 -24.41
CA PRO A 11 24.26 -16.02 -23.72
C PRO A 11 23.94 -16.31 -22.25
N THR A 12 24.80 -15.81 -21.36
CA THR A 12 24.53 -15.66 -19.93
C THR A 12 23.33 -14.75 -19.70
N PRO A 13 22.41 -15.07 -18.78
CA PRO A 13 21.30 -14.18 -18.43
C PRO A 13 21.86 -12.95 -17.71
N SER A 14 21.62 -11.77 -18.29
CA SER A 14 21.83 -10.47 -17.67
C SER A 14 21.08 -10.39 -16.34
N GLY A 15 21.78 -9.94 -15.29
CA GLY A 15 21.32 -9.87 -13.91
C GLY A 15 20.08 -8.99 -13.68
N PRO A 16 19.61 -8.91 -12.42
CA PRO A 16 18.29 -8.36 -12.10
C PRO A 16 18.20 -6.89 -12.47
N SER A 17 17.16 -6.58 -13.25
CA SER A 17 16.75 -5.23 -13.61
C SER A 17 16.62 -4.36 -12.36
N SER A 18 17.47 -3.33 -12.28
CA SER A 18 17.40 -2.27 -11.29
C SER A 18 16.06 -1.53 -11.42
N MET A 19 15.18 -1.70 -10.44
CA MET A 19 13.98 -0.88 -10.31
C MET A 19 14.39 0.58 -10.15
N THR A 20 14.06 1.39 -11.15
CA THR A 20 14.22 2.86 -11.09
C THR A 20 12.91 3.43 -10.57
N PHE A 21 12.91 3.93 -9.33
CA PHE A 21 11.78 4.66 -8.76
C PHE A 21 11.82 6.13 -9.21
N ALA A 22 10.68 6.66 -9.65
CA ALA A 22 10.53 8.04 -10.04
C ALA A 22 10.75 8.99 -8.83
N THR A 23 11.47 10.08 -9.08
CA THR A 23 12.01 10.99 -8.07
C THR A 23 10.95 11.97 -7.55
N GLY A 24 10.23 11.57 -6.50
CA GLY A 24 9.82 12.50 -5.44
C GLY A 24 10.90 12.47 -4.36
N SER A 25 11.27 13.61 -3.77
CA SER A 25 12.26 13.65 -2.68
C SER A 25 11.92 12.56 -1.66
N PRO A 26 12.79 11.56 -1.39
CA PRO A 26 12.40 10.44 -0.57
C PRO A 26 12.15 10.97 0.84
N MET A 27 10.91 10.88 1.33
CA MET A 27 10.68 10.86 2.76
C MET A 27 11.44 9.66 3.30
N THR A 28 12.65 9.90 3.78
CA THR A 28 13.47 8.86 4.39
C THR A 28 12.98 8.68 5.81
N PHE A 29 12.21 7.63 6.04
CA PHE A 29 11.83 7.23 7.40
C PHE A 29 13.06 6.74 8.17
N SER A 30 13.17 7.12 9.44
CA SER A 30 14.29 6.79 10.32
C SER A 30 14.17 5.37 10.87
N ARG A 31 12.95 4.90 11.14
CA ARG A 31 12.70 3.57 11.72
C ARG A 31 12.65 2.50 10.63
N SER A 32 13.26 1.35 10.91
CA SER A 32 13.28 0.19 10.01
C SER A 32 11.88 -0.26 9.61
N HIS A 33 10.96 -0.41 10.57
CA HIS A 33 9.59 -0.82 10.32
C HIS A 33 8.84 0.17 9.41
N HIS A 34 9.02 1.49 9.61
CA HIS A 34 8.36 2.48 8.76
C HIS A 34 8.92 2.53 7.33
N ARG A 35 10.19 2.18 7.11
CA ARG A 35 10.72 1.96 5.76
C ARG A 35 10.05 0.78 5.06
N VAL A 36 9.77 -0.30 5.80
CA VAL A 36 9.01 -1.45 5.27
C VAL A 36 7.60 -1.01 4.88
N ILE A 37 6.91 -0.25 5.74
CA ILE A 37 5.59 0.30 5.42
C ILE A 37 5.65 1.22 4.22
N ALA A 38 6.63 2.12 4.15
CA ALA A 38 6.80 3.01 3.01
C ALA A 38 7.01 2.27 1.69
N ALA A 39 7.80 1.18 1.72
CA ALA A 39 7.98 0.32 0.55
C ALA A 39 6.67 -0.36 0.14
N ALA A 40 5.87 -0.83 1.09
CA ALA A 40 4.55 -1.40 0.82
C ALA A 40 3.61 -0.36 0.18
N LEU A 41 3.55 0.85 0.76
CA LEU A 41 2.74 1.97 0.28
C LEU A 41 3.18 2.43 -1.12
N GLY A 42 4.48 2.43 -1.41
CA GLY A 42 5.03 2.80 -2.71
C GLY A 42 4.66 1.84 -3.87
N CYS A 43 4.16 0.65 -3.55
CA CYS A 43 3.64 -0.29 -4.55
C CYS A 43 2.17 -0.07 -4.91
N LEU A 44 1.43 0.67 -4.07
CA LEU A 44 0.00 0.90 -4.26
C LEU A 44 -0.26 1.94 -5.35
N ASP A 45 -1.35 1.79 -6.09
CA ASP A 45 -1.78 2.74 -7.12
C ASP A 45 -2.60 3.90 -6.50
N PRO A 46 -2.04 5.12 -6.40
CA PRO A 46 -2.75 6.23 -5.79
C PRO A 46 -3.96 6.70 -6.60
N ALA A 47 -3.96 6.53 -7.92
CA ALA A 47 -5.07 6.94 -8.78
C ALA A 47 -6.23 5.97 -8.64
N SER A 48 -5.96 4.66 -8.67
CA SER A 48 -6.96 3.61 -8.44
C SER A 48 -7.61 3.76 -7.07
N LEU A 49 -6.82 3.92 -6.00
CA LEU A 49 -7.33 4.10 -4.64
C LEU A 49 -8.20 5.36 -4.51
N ARG A 50 -7.74 6.49 -5.05
CA ARG A 50 -8.48 7.75 -5.03
C ARG A 50 -9.81 7.66 -5.79
N SER A 51 -9.85 7.00 -6.94
CA SER A 51 -11.07 6.80 -7.74
C SER A 51 -12.13 5.94 -7.02
N ASN A 52 -11.73 5.21 -5.98
CA ASN A 52 -12.59 4.41 -5.13
C ASN A 52 -12.70 4.97 -3.71
N GLU A 53 -12.41 6.26 -3.50
CA GLU A 53 -12.53 6.95 -2.21
C GLU A 53 -11.81 6.22 -1.06
N CYS A 54 -10.74 5.50 -1.40
CA CYS A 54 -9.97 4.69 -0.47
C CYS A 54 -8.82 5.53 0.09
N LEU A 55 -8.93 5.89 1.36
CA LEU A 55 -8.03 6.81 2.04
C LEU A 55 -7.10 6.05 2.97
N PHE A 56 -5.80 6.35 2.93
CA PHE A 56 -4.84 5.82 3.90
C PHE A 56 -5.14 6.37 5.29
N ALA A 57 -5.22 5.49 6.28
CA ALA A 57 -5.83 5.78 7.57
C ALA A 57 -5.08 5.12 8.74
N GLY A 58 -5.76 5.08 9.88
CA GLY A 58 -5.30 4.37 11.06
C GLY A 58 -4.12 5.03 11.77
N GLY A 59 -3.56 4.29 12.72
CA GLY A 59 -2.49 4.78 13.58
C GLY A 59 -1.19 5.03 12.83
N THR A 60 -0.97 4.33 11.73
CA THR A 60 0.25 4.46 10.93
C THR A 60 0.23 5.71 10.06
N ALA A 61 -0.92 6.12 9.52
CA ALA A 61 -1.04 7.41 8.83
C ALA A 61 -0.66 8.59 9.75
N LEU A 62 -1.17 8.60 10.99
CA LEU A 62 -0.78 9.60 12.00
C LEU A 62 0.72 9.54 12.31
N THR A 63 1.24 8.34 12.56
CA THR A 63 2.67 8.12 12.86
C THR A 63 3.57 8.67 11.76
N LEU A 64 3.30 8.36 10.49
CA LEU A 64 4.12 8.81 9.37
C LEU A 64 3.97 10.31 9.12
N ARG A 65 2.77 10.89 9.34
CA ARG A 65 2.52 12.34 9.20
C ARG A 65 3.27 13.18 10.22
N TYR A 66 3.38 12.70 11.46
CA TYR A 66 3.94 13.44 12.60
C TYR A 66 5.32 12.94 13.02
N GLY A 67 6.20 12.66 12.04
CA GLY A 67 7.62 12.44 12.30
C GLY A 67 7.93 11.18 13.10
N GLU A 68 7.18 10.10 12.92
CA GLU A 68 7.46 8.79 13.53
C GLU A 68 7.44 8.81 15.08
N TYR A 69 6.57 9.65 15.67
CA TYR A 69 6.48 9.89 17.12
C TYR A 69 6.24 8.64 17.96
N ARG A 70 5.68 7.59 17.36
CA ARG A 70 5.55 6.25 17.94
C ARG A 70 5.76 5.20 16.84
N GLU A 71 5.99 3.96 17.22
CA GLU A 71 5.99 2.85 16.26
C GLU A 71 4.57 2.43 15.89
N SER A 72 4.33 2.20 14.60
CA SER A 72 3.07 1.65 14.07
C SER A 72 3.35 0.86 12.79
N THR A 73 2.86 -0.36 12.71
CA THR A 73 3.24 -1.33 11.65
C THR A 73 2.08 -1.84 10.81
N ASP A 74 0.85 -1.52 11.18
CA ASP A 74 -0.32 -1.93 10.40
C ASP A 74 -0.59 -0.92 9.27
N ILE A 75 -1.14 -1.40 8.16
CA ILE A 75 -1.49 -0.57 7.00
C ILE A 75 -3.00 -0.55 6.90
N ASP A 76 -3.60 0.54 7.35
CA ASP A 76 -5.05 0.70 7.37
C ASP A 76 -5.47 1.67 6.27
N PHE A 77 -6.54 1.33 5.57
CA PHE A 77 -7.26 2.17 4.65
C PHE A 77 -8.74 2.20 5.03
N VAL A 78 -9.44 3.25 4.64
CA VAL A 78 -10.86 3.40 4.91
C VAL A 78 -11.61 3.86 3.67
N ILE A 79 -12.84 3.36 3.51
CA ILE A 79 -13.83 3.82 2.54
C ILE A 79 -15.16 4.01 3.29
N ALA A 80 -15.78 5.17 3.16
CA ALA A 80 -17.13 5.39 3.69
C ALA A 80 -18.23 5.03 2.69
N ASP A 81 -18.07 5.42 1.42
CA ASP A 81 -19.08 5.20 0.40
C ASP A 81 -19.27 3.71 0.06
N ALA A 82 -20.51 3.24 0.13
CA ALA A 82 -20.84 1.84 -0.09
C ALA A 82 -20.66 1.42 -1.56
N HIS A 83 -20.87 2.33 -2.52
CA HIS A 83 -20.68 2.03 -3.93
C HIS A 83 -19.20 1.95 -4.29
N ALA A 84 -18.37 2.84 -3.76
CA ALA A 84 -16.93 2.85 -3.90
C ALA A 84 -16.31 1.59 -3.30
N TYR A 85 -16.73 1.21 -2.09
CA TYR A 85 -16.29 -0.04 -1.48
C TYR A 85 -16.70 -1.26 -2.33
N ARG A 86 -17.93 -1.28 -2.86
CA ARG A 86 -18.39 -2.37 -3.72
C ARG A 86 -17.55 -2.48 -5.00
N ARG A 87 -17.23 -1.36 -5.66
CA ARG A 87 -16.36 -1.36 -6.86
C ARG A 87 -14.98 -1.94 -6.55
N LEU A 88 -14.33 -1.45 -5.50
CA LEU A 88 -13.01 -1.92 -5.09
C LEU A 88 -13.03 -3.41 -4.70
N ARG A 89 -14.08 -3.83 -4.00
CA ARG A 89 -14.30 -5.23 -3.62
C ARG A 89 -14.40 -6.16 -4.83
N GLU A 90 -15.15 -5.79 -5.87
CA GLU A 90 -15.21 -6.60 -7.09
C GLU A 90 -13.86 -6.63 -7.83
N MET A 91 -13.16 -5.49 -7.93
CA MET A 91 -11.81 -5.45 -8.50
C MET A 91 -10.84 -6.41 -7.78
N CYS A 92 -10.88 -6.43 -6.45
CA CYS A 92 -10.04 -7.31 -5.62
C CYS A 92 -10.45 -8.79 -5.71
N LYS A 93 -11.71 -9.12 -5.97
CA LYS A 93 -12.11 -10.50 -6.24
C LYS A 93 -11.58 -11.01 -7.57
N GLU A 94 -11.60 -10.14 -8.59
CA GLU A 94 -11.16 -10.48 -9.95
C GLU A 94 -9.64 -10.60 -10.05
N ARG A 95 -8.91 -9.65 -9.47
CA ARG A 95 -7.45 -9.53 -9.64
C ARG A 95 -6.64 -9.80 -8.37
N GLY A 96 -7.29 -10.11 -7.26
CA GLY A 96 -6.60 -10.24 -5.97
C GLY A 96 -6.02 -8.90 -5.51
N PHE A 97 -4.88 -8.95 -4.80
CA PHE A 97 -4.21 -7.76 -4.30
C PHE A 97 -3.61 -6.88 -5.43
N ASP A 98 -3.34 -7.47 -6.60
CA ASP A 98 -2.86 -6.73 -7.79
C ASP A 98 -3.87 -5.67 -8.27
N ALA A 99 -5.12 -5.71 -7.80
CA ALA A 99 -6.11 -4.65 -8.04
C ALA A 99 -5.73 -3.30 -7.41
N LEU A 100 -4.89 -3.33 -6.37
CA LEU A 100 -4.52 -2.18 -5.55
C LEU A 100 -3.11 -1.65 -5.88
N THR A 101 -2.34 -2.36 -6.69
CA THR A 101 -0.95 -2.02 -7.01
C THR A 101 -0.83 -1.29 -8.34
N VAL A 102 0.23 -0.50 -8.47
CA VAL A 102 0.61 0.10 -9.76
C VAL A 102 0.81 -1.03 -10.77
N PRO A 103 0.29 -0.92 -12.02
CA PRO A 103 0.50 -1.93 -13.05
C PRO A 103 1.98 -2.29 -13.22
N GLY A 104 2.30 -3.59 -13.16
CA GLY A 104 3.67 -4.09 -13.22
C GLY A 104 4.42 -4.15 -11.88
N GLN A 105 3.91 -3.49 -10.83
CA GLN A 105 4.37 -3.72 -9.46
C GLN A 105 3.61 -4.88 -8.82
N ARG A 106 4.32 -5.67 -8.02
CA ARG A 106 3.75 -6.78 -7.25
C ARG A 106 4.17 -6.69 -5.80
N VAL A 107 3.24 -7.04 -4.92
CA VAL A 107 3.48 -7.23 -3.49
C VAL A 107 3.15 -8.67 -3.15
N VAL A 108 4.05 -9.35 -2.44
CA VAL A 108 3.81 -10.72 -2.01
C VAL A 108 2.82 -10.69 -0.84
N THR A 109 1.71 -11.42 -0.95
CA THR A 109 0.78 -11.62 0.16
C THR A 109 1.20 -12.83 0.99
N ALA A 110 1.45 -12.65 2.28
CA ALA A 110 1.75 -13.71 3.25
C ALA A 110 0.52 -14.49 3.71
N SER A 111 -0.69 -14.05 3.34
CA SER A 111 -1.94 -14.76 3.59
C SER A 111 -2.92 -14.57 2.42
N PRO A 112 -3.91 -15.46 2.24
CA PRO A 112 -4.99 -15.22 1.28
C PRO A 112 -5.74 -13.92 1.59
N LEU A 113 -6.17 -13.22 0.53
CA LEU A 113 -6.98 -12.02 0.64
C LEU A 113 -8.39 -12.40 1.14
N ARG A 114 -8.77 -11.87 2.30
CA ARG A 114 -10.13 -12.02 2.85
C ARG A 114 -10.95 -10.82 2.44
N ILE A 115 -12.09 -11.06 1.81
CA ILE A 115 -12.96 -10.02 1.25
C ILE A 115 -14.39 -10.28 1.71
N ASP A 116 -14.95 -9.36 2.49
CA ASP A 116 -16.32 -9.44 2.99
C ASP A 116 -17.06 -8.11 2.83
N GLN A 117 -18.19 -7.94 3.53
CA GLN A 117 -18.98 -6.71 3.47
C GLN A 117 -18.44 -5.57 4.34
N TYR A 118 -17.48 -5.85 5.23
CA TYR A 118 -16.88 -4.93 6.17
C TYR A 118 -15.45 -4.55 5.81
N GLY A 119 -14.73 -5.37 5.05
CA GLY A 119 -13.39 -5.01 4.61
C GLY A 119 -12.67 -6.01 3.72
N ILE A 120 -11.46 -5.61 3.35
CA ILE A 120 -10.50 -6.38 2.57
C ILE A 120 -9.23 -6.50 3.43
N ARG A 121 -8.80 -7.73 3.74
CA ARG A 121 -7.73 -7.99 4.73
C ARG A 121 -6.73 -8.99 4.22
N THR A 122 -5.45 -8.71 4.44
CA THR A 122 -4.36 -9.66 4.20
C THR A 122 -3.13 -9.30 5.03
N ARG A 123 -2.07 -10.11 4.94
CA ARG A 123 -0.73 -9.76 5.38
C ARG A 123 0.15 -9.61 4.14
N LEU A 124 0.90 -8.52 4.07
CA LEU A 124 1.88 -8.27 3.02
C LEU A 124 3.24 -8.71 3.52
N LEU A 125 4.05 -9.31 2.64
CA LEU A 125 5.44 -9.61 2.89
C LEU A 125 6.30 -8.62 2.12
N VAL A 126 6.92 -7.69 2.84
CA VAL A 126 7.75 -6.63 2.25
C VAL A 126 9.13 -6.70 2.85
N ALA A 127 10.14 -6.88 2.00
CA ALA A 127 11.52 -7.12 2.42
C ALA A 127 11.67 -8.24 3.49
N GLY A 128 10.83 -9.29 3.39
CA GLY A 128 10.83 -10.41 4.34
C GLY A 128 10.11 -10.16 5.67
N VAL A 129 9.56 -8.95 5.87
CA VAL A 129 8.82 -8.58 7.10
C VAL A 129 7.32 -8.59 6.81
N PRO A 130 6.50 -9.30 7.62
CA PRO A 130 5.06 -9.27 7.47
C PRO A 130 4.48 -7.96 8.02
N ALA A 131 3.55 -7.35 7.28
CA ALA A 131 2.74 -6.20 7.71
C ALA A 131 1.25 -6.53 7.54
N THR A 132 0.42 -6.19 8.52
CA THR A 132 -1.04 -6.28 8.38
C THR A 132 -1.50 -5.24 7.37
N PHE A 133 -2.41 -5.63 6.47
CA PHE A 133 -3.08 -4.72 5.55
C PHE A 133 -4.59 -4.88 5.67
N GLU A 134 -5.28 -3.76 5.82
CA GLU A 134 -6.73 -3.70 5.91
C GLU A 134 -7.29 -2.50 5.14
N ILE A 135 -8.37 -2.73 4.39
CA ILE A 135 -9.30 -1.68 3.97
C ILE A 135 -10.61 -1.91 4.72
N VAL A 136 -11.01 -0.96 5.55
CA VAL A 136 -12.27 -0.98 6.30
C VAL A 136 -13.34 -0.22 5.55
N ARG A 137 -14.55 -0.79 5.49
CA ARG A 137 -15.76 -0.05 5.10
C ARG A 137 -16.38 0.61 6.34
N GLU A 138 -16.18 1.92 6.49
CA GLU A 138 -16.69 2.70 7.63
C GLU A 138 -18.05 3.32 7.28
N GLY A 139 -19.14 2.69 7.72
CA GLY A 139 -20.50 3.15 7.40
C GLY A 139 -21.12 4.10 8.43
N ARG A 140 -20.44 4.40 9.54
CA ARG A 140 -21.02 5.16 10.67
C ARG A 140 -20.91 6.66 10.51
N ILE A 141 -19.88 7.13 9.82
CA ILE A 141 -19.63 8.55 9.57
C ILE A 141 -19.28 8.78 8.10
N PRO A 142 -19.64 9.93 7.51
CA PRO A 142 -19.01 10.36 6.27
C PRO A 142 -17.53 10.68 6.55
N LEU A 143 -16.71 10.65 5.50
CA LEU A 143 -15.32 11.11 5.55
C LEU A 143 -15.19 12.40 4.77
N ASP A 144 -14.42 13.33 5.30
CA ASP A 144 -14.13 14.58 4.62
C ASP A 144 -13.16 14.34 3.46
N PRO A 145 -13.32 15.09 2.34
CA PRO A 145 -12.38 15.00 1.24
C PRO A 145 -10.98 15.45 1.69
N PRO A 146 -9.91 14.69 1.34
CA PRO A 146 -8.55 15.03 1.73
C PRO A 146 -8.11 16.37 1.11
N GLY A 147 -7.52 17.23 1.94
CA GLY A 147 -6.91 18.48 1.48
C GLY A 147 -5.53 18.28 0.83
N PRO A 148 -4.90 19.35 0.30
CA PRO A 148 -3.59 19.26 -0.35
C PRO A 148 -2.46 18.71 0.54
N ALA A 149 -2.59 18.87 1.86
CA ALA A 149 -1.63 18.38 2.85
C ALA A 149 -1.95 16.95 3.35
N ASP A 150 -3.09 16.39 2.98
CA ASP A 150 -3.54 15.05 3.40
C ASP A 150 -3.05 14.00 2.40
N SER A 151 -1.73 13.90 2.29
CA SER A 151 -1.07 12.90 1.46
C SER A 151 0.23 12.39 2.07
N ILE A 152 0.45 11.09 1.95
CA ILE A 152 1.69 10.41 2.33
C ILE A 152 2.11 9.55 1.14
N LEU A 153 3.33 9.80 0.62
CA LEU A 153 3.88 9.06 -0.52
C LEU A 153 2.95 9.05 -1.76
N GLY A 154 2.22 10.16 -1.99
CA GLY A 154 1.27 10.31 -3.10
C GLY A 154 -0.11 9.68 -2.86
N LEU A 155 -0.27 8.87 -1.82
CA LEU A 155 -1.56 8.32 -1.40
C LEU A 155 -2.33 9.39 -0.65
N ALA A 156 -3.63 9.51 -0.91
CA ALA A 156 -4.51 10.37 -0.13
C ALA A 156 -4.72 9.76 1.27
N THR A 157 -4.72 10.59 2.31
CA THR A 157 -4.97 10.14 3.68
C THR A 157 -6.33 10.63 4.17
N ALA A 158 -6.94 9.93 5.13
CA ALA A 158 -8.06 10.49 5.88
C ALA A 158 -7.64 11.80 6.57
N THR A 159 -8.56 12.76 6.71
CA THR A 159 -8.27 14.02 7.39
C THR A 159 -7.90 13.77 8.85
N LEU A 160 -7.26 14.75 9.51
CA LEU A 160 -6.96 14.61 10.94
C LEU A 160 -8.24 14.39 11.78
N VAL A 161 -9.32 15.08 11.43
CA VAL A 161 -10.62 14.95 12.10
C VAL A 161 -11.14 13.52 11.96
N ASP A 162 -11.13 12.98 10.74
CA ASP A 162 -11.59 11.62 10.47
C ASP A 162 -10.72 10.56 11.16
N LEU A 163 -9.38 10.73 11.12
CA LEU A 163 -8.45 9.83 11.81
C LEU A 163 -8.74 9.75 13.31
N VAL A 164 -9.00 10.88 13.94
CA VAL A 164 -9.36 10.96 15.37
C VAL A 164 -10.74 10.38 15.62
N ALA A 165 -11.74 10.73 14.80
CA ALA A 165 -13.10 10.22 14.92
C ALA A 165 -13.15 8.68 14.82
N MET A 166 -12.49 8.11 13.81
CA MET A 166 -12.37 6.65 13.65
C MET A 166 -11.68 5.99 14.85
N LYS A 167 -10.67 6.64 15.44
CA LYS A 167 -9.97 6.11 16.62
C LYS A 167 -10.89 6.04 17.84
N LEU A 168 -11.79 7.01 18.00
CA LEU A 168 -12.81 6.99 19.06
C LEU A 168 -13.87 5.90 18.80
N LEU A 169 -14.32 5.78 17.56
CA LEU A 169 -15.30 4.77 17.13
C LEU A 169 -14.78 3.32 17.18
N ALA A 170 -13.47 3.11 17.20
CA ALA A 170 -12.91 1.76 17.34
C ALA A 170 -13.18 1.10 18.70
N ASN A 171 -13.59 1.89 19.71
CA ASN A 171 -13.89 1.41 21.07
C ASN A 171 -15.36 1.57 21.47
N SER A 172 -16.23 1.97 20.53
CA SER A 172 -17.66 2.19 20.77
C SER A 172 -18.49 0.93 20.63
#